data_AF-A0A961T867-F1
#
_entry.id   AF-A0A961T867-F1
#
_cell.length_a   1.000
_cell.length_b   1.000
_cell.length_c   1.000
_cell.angle_alpha   90.00
_cell.angle_beta   90.00
_cell.angle_gamma   90.00
#
_symmetry.space_group_name_H-M   'P 1'
#
loop_
_entity.id
_entity.type
_entity.pdbx_description
1 polymer ?
#
loop_
_entity_poly.entity_id
_entity_poly.type
_entity_poly.pdbx_seq_one_letter_code
_entity_poly.pdbx_strand_id
1 'polypeptide(L)'
;MAGGEENPLSRRAPDMPLPVMDVPVMHEEAIAAGISHAYRGPWEFFVGGGAAVFDCNGDRKPDLFIAGGTEPAALYVNKSEVGGALSFEARALDVAEKDLKSVTGAYPLDIDNDGFMDLAVLRVGSNMLLKGGPDCSFANANRNFSLDGGRAWTTA
;
A
#
# COMPACT_ATOMS: atom_id res chain seq x y z
N MET A 1 15.10 74.42 16.49
CA MET A 1 14.74 73.24 17.30
C MET A 1 13.96 72.30 16.40
N ALA A 2 14.61 71.26 15.86
CA ALA A 2 13.91 70.22 15.11
C ALA A 2 13.67 69.06 16.08
N GLY A 3 12.40 68.79 16.38
CA GLY A 3 11.99 67.62 17.17
C GLY A 3 12.04 66.38 16.28
N GLY A 4 12.72 65.32 16.76
CA GLY A 4 12.67 64.00 16.15
C GLY A 4 11.41 63.29 16.61
N GLU A 5 10.54 62.91 15.68
CA GLU A 5 9.45 61.96 15.92
C GLU A 5 10.04 60.54 15.88
N GLU A 6 10.05 59.85 17.02
CA GLU A 6 10.38 58.42 17.07
C GLU A 6 9.22 57.59 16.51
N ASN A 7 9.53 56.71 15.56
CA ASN A 7 8.57 55.78 14.95
C ASN A 7 8.07 54.75 15.99
N PRO A 8 6.77 54.73 16.33
CA PRO A 8 6.22 53.87 17.38
C PRO A 8 6.20 52.37 17.04
N LEU A 9 6.64 51.96 15.84
CA LEU A 9 6.67 50.55 15.40
C LEU A 9 8.00 49.82 15.68
N SER A 10 8.93 50.43 16.42
CA SER A 10 10.26 49.85 16.73
C SER A 10 10.25 48.70 17.78
N ARG A 11 9.11 48.42 18.44
CA ARG A 11 9.06 47.32 19.42
C ARG A 11 8.95 45.97 18.71
N ARG A 12 10.12 45.37 18.43
CA ARG A 12 10.26 43.94 18.16
C ARG A 12 9.52 43.18 19.27
N ALA A 13 8.56 42.32 18.90
CA ALA A 13 8.07 41.31 19.83
C ALA A 13 9.28 40.50 20.34
N PRO A 14 9.33 40.12 21.63
CA PRO A 14 10.40 39.25 22.12
C PRO A 14 10.43 37.99 21.26
N ASP A 15 11.63 37.60 20.80
CA ASP A 15 11.87 36.32 20.12
C ASP A 15 11.46 35.21 21.10
N MET A 16 10.21 34.75 21.01
CA MET A 16 9.81 33.51 21.63
C MET A 16 10.47 32.39 20.82
N PRO A 17 11.26 31.50 21.45
CA PRO A 17 11.79 30.35 20.75
C PRO A 17 10.62 29.57 20.18
N LEU A 18 10.63 29.35 18.87
CA LEU A 18 9.69 28.43 18.24
C LEU A 18 9.82 27.08 18.96
N PRO A 19 8.72 26.41 19.30
CA PRO A 19 8.81 25.08 19.90
C PRO A 19 9.65 24.21 18.95
N VAL A 20 10.77 23.68 19.48
CA VAL A 20 11.63 22.75 18.77
C VAL A 20 10.89 21.42 18.74
N MET A 21 9.99 21.28 17.79
CA MET A 21 9.42 19.98 17.45
C MET A 21 10.57 19.20 16.81
N ASP A 22 10.80 17.95 17.23
CA ASP A 22 11.72 17.08 16.50
C ASP A 22 11.23 16.96 15.05
N VAL A 23 12.09 17.34 14.10
CA VAL A 23 11.77 17.21 12.68
C VAL A 23 11.81 15.73 12.33
N PRO A 24 10.70 15.12 11.87
CA PRO A 24 10.71 13.73 11.47
C PRO A 24 11.68 13.53 10.30
N VAL A 25 12.65 12.63 10.46
CA VAL A 25 13.54 12.20 9.40
C VAL A 25 12.93 10.95 8.77
N MET A 26 12.64 11.02 7.48
CA MET A 26 12.17 9.86 6.72
C MET A 26 13.38 9.09 6.18
N HIS A 27 13.44 7.80 6.49
CA HIS A 27 14.45 6.89 5.97
C HIS A 27 13.82 5.99 4.90
N GLU A 28 14.50 5.87 3.75
CA GLU A 28 14.11 4.89 2.73
C GLU A 28 14.62 3.51 3.17
N GLU A 29 13.71 2.55 3.28
CA GLU A 29 14.00 1.20 3.80
C GLU A 29 13.42 0.10 2.90
N ALA A 30 12.70 0.44 1.82
CA ALA A 30 11.98 -0.55 1.02
C ALA A 30 12.95 -1.51 0.33
N ILE A 31 13.99 -0.99 -0.33
CA ILE A 31 14.99 -1.84 -1.01
C ILE A 31 15.74 -2.72 0.00
N ALA A 32 16.16 -2.13 1.13
CA ALA A 32 16.85 -2.85 2.19
C ALA A 32 15.98 -3.97 2.79
N ALA A 33 14.66 -3.73 2.89
CA ALA A 33 13.68 -4.69 3.35
C ALA A 33 13.27 -5.73 2.30
N GLY A 34 13.82 -5.70 1.08
CA GLY A 34 13.49 -6.67 0.01
C GLY A 34 12.27 -6.30 -0.85
N ILE A 35 11.74 -5.09 -0.71
CA ILE A 35 10.62 -4.58 -1.51
C ILE A 35 11.17 -3.71 -2.65
N SER A 36 11.05 -4.21 -3.87
CA SER A 36 11.29 -3.44 -5.10
C SER A 36 10.02 -3.47 -5.94
N HIS A 37 9.24 -2.40 -5.86
CA HIS A 37 7.92 -2.31 -6.49
C HIS A 37 7.66 -0.90 -7.01
N ALA A 38 6.89 -0.77 -8.08
CA ALA A 38 6.52 0.51 -8.64
C ALA A 38 5.06 0.50 -9.12
N TYR A 39 4.30 1.51 -8.72
CA TYR A 39 3.00 1.78 -9.28
C TYR A 39 3.14 2.71 -10.48
N ARG A 40 2.71 2.28 -11.67
CA ARG A 40 2.89 3.03 -12.92
C ARG A 40 1.61 3.06 -13.74
N GLY A 41 1.56 3.99 -14.69
CA GLY A 41 0.54 3.98 -15.74
C GLY A 41 0.10 5.36 -16.20
N PRO A 42 -0.71 5.41 -17.28
CA PRO A 42 -1.36 6.62 -17.78
C PRO A 42 -2.49 7.11 -16.85
N TRP A 43 -3.32 8.05 -17.33
CA TRP A 43 -4.34 8.77 -16.56
C TRP A 43 -5.31 7.85 -15.79
N GLU A 44 -5.54 6.63 -16.26
CA GLU A 44 -6.36 5.60 -15.62
C GLU A 44 -5.83 5.18 -14.25
N PHE A 45 -4.56 5.46 -13.94
CA PHE A 45 -3.88 5.12 -12.70
C PHE A 45 -3.54 6.35 -11.85
N PHE A 46 -3.94 7.56 -12.25
CA PHE A 46 -3.54 8.79 -11.54
C PHE A 46 -4.18 8.98 -10.16
N VAL A 47 -5.26 8.26 -9.83
CA VAL A 47 -5.88 8.31 -8.49
C VAL A 47 -5.13 7.50 -7.43
N GLY A 48 -3.91 7.04 -7.75
CA GLY A 48 -3.04 6.31 -6.85
C GLY A 48 -3.23 4.79 -6.93
N GLY A 49 -2.41 4.08 -6.15
CA GLY A 49 -2.44 2.64 -6.00
C GLY A 49 -2.50 2.27 -4.52
N GLY A 50 -3.25 1.23 -4.18
CA GLY A 50 -3.41 0.74 -2.81
C GLY A 50 -2.45 -0.40 -2.45
N ALA A 51 -2.24 -0.58 -1.16
CA ALA A 51 -1.65 -1.78 -0.58
C ALA A 51 -2.64 -2.40 0.41
N ALA A 52 -2.77 -3.73 0.39
CA ALA A 52 -3.45 -4.49 1.42
C ALA A 52 -2.43 -5.03 2.40
N VAL A 53 -2.72 -4.88 3.70
CA VAL A 53 -1.89 -5.40 4.80
C VAL A 53 -2.69 -6.43 5.58
N PHE A 54 -2.20 -7.65 5.66
CA PHE A 54 -2.92 -8.78 6.25
C PHE A 54 -1.96 -9.92 6.58
N ASP A 55 -2.41 -10.94 7.31
CA ASP A 55 -1.62 -12.13 7.61
C ASP A 55 -2.09 -13.28 6.73
N CYS A 56 -1.27 -13.71 5.77
CA CYS A 56 -1.64 -14.77 4.81
C CYS A 56 -1.20 -16.17 5.22
N ASN A 57 -0.36 -16.31 6.26
CA ASN A 57 0.19 -17.60 6.71
C ASN A 57 -0.13 -17.94 8.18
N GLY A 58 -0.78 -17.05 8.92
CA GLY A 58 -1.18 -17.23 10.31
C GLY A 58 -0.06 -17.00 11.33
N ASP A 59 1.07 -16.41 10.94
CA ASP A 59 2.22 -16.16 11.83
C ASP A 59 2.11 -14.86 12.63
N ARG A 60 1.02 -14.10 12.44
CA ARG A 60 0.71 -12.80 13.05
C ARG A 60 1.63 -11.67 12.64
N LYS A 61 2.37 -11.80 11.53
CA LYS A 61 3.11 -10.71 10.90
C LYS A 61 2.30 -10.15 9.74
N PRO A 62 2.30 -8.83 9.55
CA PRO A 62 1.62 -8.22 8.42
C PRO A 62 2.41 -8.45 7.12
N ASP A 63 1.82 -9.19 6.20
CA ASP A 63 2.20 -9.35 4.79
C ASP A 63 1.58 -8.23 3.94
N LEU A 64 2.13 -8.04 2.73
CA LEU A 64 1.75 -6.92 1.85
C LEU A 64 1.36 -7.41 0.46
N PHE A 65 0.16 -7.05 -0.02
CA PHE A 65 -0.17 -7.10 -1.43
C PHE A 65 -0.23 -5.67 -1.99
N ILE A 66 0.61 -5.36 -2.97
CA ILE A 66 0.79 -3.98 -3.47
C ILE A 66 0.37 -3.91 -4.94
N ALA A 67 -0.55 -2.98 -5.24
CA ALA A 67 -0.99 -2.70 -6.61
C ALA A 67 0.18 -2.19 -7.48
N GLY A 68 0.20 -2.54 -8.77
CA GLY A 68 1.26 -2.12 -9.71
C GLY A 68 0.81 -1.17 -10.84
N GLY A 69 -0.50 -0.94 -10.99
CA GLY A 69 -1.04 -0.18 -12.11
C GLY A 69 -0.75 -0.91 -13.43
N THR A 70 0.06 -0.34 -14.32
CA THR A 70 0.52 -1.04 -15.54
C THR A 70 1.57 -2.11 -15.26
N GLU A 71 2.28 -2.02 -14.14
CA GLU A 71 3.15 -3.10 -13.66
C GLU A 71 2.30 -4.18 -12.96
N PRO A 72 2.79 -5.42 -12.87
CA PRO A 72 2.12 -6.46 -12.08
C PRO A 72 2.04 -6.06 -10.61
N ALA A 73 0.90 -6.30 -9.95
CA ALA A 73 0.80 -6.31 -8.50
C ALA A 73 1.65 -7.44 -7.91
N ALA A 74 2.13 -7.25 -6.67
CA ALA A 74 3.05 -8.17 -6.01
C ALA A 74 2.60 -8.46 -4.58
N LEU A 75 2.80 -9.73 -4.15
CA LEU A 75 2.66 -10.16 -2.77
C LEU A 75 4.06 -10.28 -2.15
N TYR A 76 4.22 -9.73 -0.95
CA TYR A 76 5.42 -9.78 -0.14
C TYR A 76 5.09 -10.38 1.22
N VAL A 77 5.74 -11.49 1.55
CA VAL A 77 5.57 -12.17 2.85
C VAL A 77 6.60 -11.63 3.82
N ASN A 78 6.17 -11.26 5.02
CA ASN A 78 6.99 -10.68 6.05
C ASN A 78 7.82 -11.77 6.75
N LYS A 79 9.15 -11.65 6.67
CA LYS A 79 10.13 -12.53 7.31
C LYS A 79 10.89 -11.85 8.45
N SER A 80 10.46 -10.66 8.85
CA SER A 80 11.14 -9.86 9.86
C SER A 80 11.10 -10.54 11.23
N GLU A 81 12.22 -10.49 11.96
CA GLU A 81 12.24 -10.80 13.39
C GLU A 81 11.56 -9.68 14.18
N VAL A 82 10.87 -10.02 15.28
CA VAL A 82 10.19 -9.01 16.10
C VAL A 82 11.24 -8.12 16.78
N GLY A 83 11.21 -6.82 16.47
CA GLY A 83 12.22 -5.86 16.94
C GLY A 83 13.51 -5.84 16.11
N GLY A 84 13.58 -6.62 15.03
CA GLY A 84 14.68 -6.63 14.07
C GLY A 84 14.44 -5.68 12.88
N ALA A 85 15.35 -5.73 11.91
CA ALA A 85 15.18 -5.05 10.64
C ALA A 85 14.02 -5.66 9.83
N LEU A 86 13.38 -4.84 9.00
CA LEU A 86 12.35 -5.32 8.09
C LEU A 86 12.97 -6.24 7.04
N SER A 87 12.28 -7.34 6.73
CA SER A 87 12.64 -8.28 5.68
C SER A 87 11.38 -8.88 5.09
N PHE A 88 11.26 -8.77 3.78
CA PHE A 88 10.13 -9.25 2.99
C PHE A 88 10.63 -10.07 1.82
N GLU A 89 9.88 -11.13 1.49
CA GLU A 89 10.15 -11.99 0.36
C GLU A 89 8.98 -11.92 -0.64
N ALA A 90 9.29 -11.66 -1.91
CA ALA A 90 8.28 -11.69 -2.96
C ALA A 90 7.74 -13.12 -3.15
N ARG A 91 6.42 -13.26 -3.16
CA ARG A 91 5.73 -14.53 -3.34
C ARG A 91 5.00 -14.53 -4.68
N ALA A 92 5.28 -15.56 -5.49
CA ALA A 92 4.55 -15.77 -6.73
C ALA A 92 3.10 -16.16 -6.44
N LEU A 93 2.18 -15.60 -7.22
CA LEU A 93 0.75 -15.89 -7.18
C LEU A 93 0.42 -16.87 -8.31
N ASP A 94 -0.50 -17.82 -8.09
CA ASP A 94 -0.99 -18.72 -9.14
C ASP A 94 -2.07 -18.01 -9.98
N VAL A 95 -1.65 -16.91 -10.60
CA VAL A 95 -2.47 -16.00 -11.39
C VAL A 95 -1.63 -15.57 -12.59
N ALA A 96 -2.23 -15.52 -13.78
CA ALA A 96 -1.52 -15.07 -14.97
C ALA A 96 -1.03 -13.62 -14.78
N GLU A 97 0.22 -13.34 -15.17
CA GLU A 97 0.85 -12.01 -14.98
C GLU A 97 -0.02 -10.86 -15.54
N LYS A 98 -0.68 -11.09 -16.69
CA LYS A 98 -1.59 -10.10 -17.31
C LYS A 98 -2.75 -9.68 -16.39
N ASP A 99 -3.18 -10.58 -15.51
CA ASP A 99 -4.30 -10.36 -14.61
C ASP A 99 -3.85 -9.64 -13.33
N LEU A 100 -2.55 -9.70 -13.00
CA LEU A 100 -1.92 -8.88 -11.96
C LEU A 100 -1.62 -7.46 -12.43
N LYS A 101 -1.69 -7.17 -13.72
CA LYS A 101 -1.66 -5.80 -14.26
C LYS A 101 -3.04 -5.14 -14.16
N SER A 102 -3.06 -3.84 -14.34
CA SER A 102 -4.22 -2.95 -14.18
C SER A 102 -4.83 -2.97 -12.78
N VAL A 103 -4.09 -3.46 -11.78
CA VAL A 103 -4.51 -3.50 -10.38
C VAL A 103 -4.32 -2.12 -9.76
N THR A 104 -5.37 -1.62 -9.13
CA THR A 104 -5.42 -0.31 -8.47
C THR A 104 -5.43 -0.45 -6.94
N GLY A 105 -5.78 -1.62 -6.42
CA GLY A 105 -5.77 -1.91 -4.98
C GLY A 105 -6.34 -3.29 -4.68
N ALA A 106 -6.41 -3.64 -3.39
CA ALA A 106 -7.09 -4.83 -2.93
C ALA A 106 -7.63 -4.63 -1.51
N TYR A 107 -8.68 -5.38 -1.17
CA TYR A 107 -9.16 -5.53 0.20
C TYR A 107 -8.97 -6.98 0.66
N PRO A 108 -8.34 -7.21 1.82
CA PRO A 108 -8.30 -8.51 2.45
C PRO A 108 -9.62 -8.81 3.16
N LEU A 109 -10.21 -9.97 2.90
CA LEU A 109 -11.38 -10.49 3.62
C LEU A 109 -11.44 -12.02 3.53
N ASP A 110 -11.92 -12.69 4.57
CA ASP A 110 -12.22 -14.14 4.54
C ASP A 110 -13.66 -14.31 4.05
N ILE A 111 -13.84 -14.66 2.76
CA ILE A 111 -15.14 -14.62 2.08
C ILE A 111 -16.01 -15.82 2.45
N ASP A 112 -15.39 -16.99 2.61
CA ASP A 112 -16.08 -18.26 2.88
C ASP A 112 -15.87 -18.79 4.29
N ASN A 113 -15.22 -18.01 5.16
CA ASN A 113 -14.98 -18.31 6.57
C ASN A 113 -14.21 -19.63 6.75
N ASP A 114 -13.18 -19.83 5.92
CA ASP A 114 -12.29 -21.00 5.98
C ASP A 114 -11.04 -20.75 6.82
N GLY A 115 -10.85 -19.51 7.30
CA GLY A 115 -9.72 -19.10 8.13
C GLY A 115 -8.49 -18.66 7.33
N PHE A 116 -8.54 -18.67 6.00
CA PHE A 116 -7.53 -18.04 5.15
C PHE A 116 -8.04 -16.71 4.62
N MET A 117 -7.19 -15.70 4.62
CA MET A 117 -7.55 -14.39 4.07
C MET A 117 -7.58 -14.45 2.55
N ASP A 118 -8.70 -14.10 1.93
CA ASP A 118 -8.82 -13.90 0.49
C ASP A 118 -8.54 -12.43 0.12
N LEU A 119 -8.40 -12.15 -1.18
CA LEU A 119 -8.24 -10.79 -1.69
C LEU A 119 -9.33 -10.44 -2.70
N ALA A 120 -10.07 -9.36 -2.44
CA ALA A 120 -10.83 -8.65 -3.46
C ALA A 120 -9.91 -7.65 -4.17
N VAL A 121 -9.46 -8.01 -5.38
CA VAL A 121 -8.53 -7.23 -6.20
C VAL A 121 -9.30 -6.29 -7.13
N LEU A 122 -9.03 -5.00 -6.97
CA LEU A 122 -9.64 -3.90 -7.71
C LEU A 122 -8.79 -3.54 -8.91
N ARG A 123 -9.45 -3.31 -10.04
CA ARG A 123 -8.79 -3.13 -11.33
C ARG A 123 -9.41 -2.01 -12.16
N VAL A 124 -8.61 -1.50 -13.11
CA VAL A 124 -9.15 -0.90 -14.34
C VAL A 124 -9.62 -2.05 -15.22
N GLY A 125 -10.93 -2.33 -15.20
CA GLY A 125 -11.54 -3.46 -15.91
C GLY A 125 -12.12 -4.50 -14.96
N SER A 126 -11.92 -5.78 -15.28
CA SER A 126 -12.53 -6.88 -14.52
C SER A 126 -11.82 -7.08 -13.18
N ASN A 127 -12.56 -6.97 -12.08
CA ASN A 127 -12.07 -7.27 -10.73
C ASN A 127 -11.88 -8.77 -10.52
N MET A 128 -11.06 -9.12 -9.53
CA MET A 128 -10.80 -10.52 -9.17
C MET A 128 -11.04 -10.77 -7.70
N LEU A 129 -11.52 -11.95 -7.36
CA LEU A 129 -11.37 -12.57 -6.06
C LEU A 129 -10.24 -13.57 -6.17
N LEU A 130 -9.20 -13.40 -5.36
CA LEU A 130 -8.15 -14.39 -5.20
C LEU A 130 -8.42 -15.15 -3.90
N LYS A 131 -8.68 -16.45 -4.02
CA LYS A 131 -8.87 -17.30 -2.85
C LYS A 131 -7.52 -17.59 -2.20
N GLY A 132 -7.42 -17.27 -0.91
CA GLY A 132 -6.28 -17.58 -0.07
C GLY A 132 -6.22 -19.06 0.29
N GLY A 133 -5.06 -19.51 0.72
CA GLY A 133 -4.82 -20.87 1.17
C GLY A 133 -3.52 -21.01 1.94
N PRO A 134 -3.09 -22.24 2.26
CA PRO A 134 -1.86 -22.49 3.00
C PRO A 134 -0.63 -21.84 2.36
N ASP A 135 0.36 -21.49 3.19
CA ASP A 135 1.65 -20.93 2.75
C ASP A 135 1.53 -19.72 1.81
N CYS A 136 0.55 -18.86 2.09
CA CYS A 136 0.22 -17.67 1.30
C CYS A 136 -0.05 -17.99 -0.18
N SER A 137 -0.70 -19.12 -0.49
CA SER A 137 -1.12 -19.44 -1.85
C SER A 137 -2.36 -18.63 -2.24
N PHE A 138 -2.41 -18.16 -3.48
CA PHE A 138 -3.57 -17.45 -4.01
C PHE A 138 -3.90 -17.94 -5.42
N ALA A 139 -5.18 -18.21 -5.67
CA ALA A 139 -5.70 -18.61 -6.97
C ALA A 139 -6.94 -17.79 -7.35
N ASN A 140 -7.15 -17.54 -8.63
CA ASN A 140 -8.36 -16.84 -9.09
C ASN A 140 -9.62 -17.66 -8.79
N ALA A 141 -10.55 -17.05 -8.07
CA ALA A 141 -11.77 -17.67 -7.57
C ALA A 141 -13.05 -16.95 -8.05
N ASN A 142 -12.98 -16.11 -9.08
CA ASN A 142 -14.15 -15.42 -9.63
C ASN A 142 -15.28 -16.40 -9.98
N ARG A 143 -14.94 -17.54 -10.59
CA ARG A 143 -15.94 -18.56 -10.94
C ARG A 143 -16.54 -19.24 -9.71
N ASN A 144 -15.71 -19.53 -8.71
CA ASN A 144 -16.13 -20.17 -7.46
C ASN A 144 -17.14 -19.30 -6.70
N PHE A 145 -16.90 -17.98 -6.69
CA PHE A 145 -17.77 -17.01 -6.01
C PHE A 145 -18.79 -16.32 -6.93
N SER A 146 -18.92 -16.78 -8.18
CA SER A 146 -19.84 -16.21 -9.17
C SER A 146 -19.66 -14.70 -9.38
N LEU A 147 -18.43 -14.18 -9.28
CA LEU A 147 -18.10 -12.80 -9.58
C LEU A 147 -17.83 -12.62 -11.09
N ASP A 148 -18.63 -11.78 -11.74
CA ASP A 148 -18.40 -11.35 -13.13
C ASP A 148 -17.17 -10.44 -13.27
N GLY A 149 -16.88 -9.65 -12.23
CA GLY A 149 -15.76 -8.72 -12.16
C GLY A 149 -16.00 -7.41 -12.93
N GLY A 150 -16.98 -7.38 -13.84
CA GLY A 150 -17.34 -6.18 -14.59
C GLY A 150 -16.26 -5.73 -15.57
N ARG A 151 -16.41 -4.49 -16.06
CA ARG A 151 -15.48 -3.84 -17.01
C ARG A 151 -15.21 -2.37 -16.65
N ALA A 152 -15.72 -1.94 -15.50
CA ALA A 152 -15.60 -0.57 -15.03
C ALA A 152 -14.25 -0.36 -14.34
N TRP A 153 -14.01 0.86 -13.88
CA TRP A 153 -12.88 1.17 -13.06
C TRP A 153 -13.27 1.14 -11.59
N THR A 154 -12.45 0.49 -10.76
CA THR A 154 -12.61 0.47 -9.31
C THR A 154 -11.31 0.89 -8.62
N THR A 155 -11.44 1.50 -7.44
CA THR A 155 -10.32 1.99 -6.62
C THR A 155 -10.53 1.60 -5.17
N ALA A 156 -9.42 1.41 -4.45
CA ALA A 156 -9.41 1.19 -2.99
C ALA A 156 -9.53 2.51 -2.23
#